data_AF-A0AAV7UF76-F1
#
_entry.id   AF-A0AAV7UF76-F1
#
_cell.length_a   1.000
_cell.length_b   1.000
_cell.length_c   1.000
_cell.angle_alpha   90.00
_cell.angle_beta   90.00
_cell.angle_gamma   90.00
#
_symmetry.space_group_name_H-M   'P 1'
#
loop_
_entity.id
_entity.type
_entity.pdbx_description
1 polymer ?
#
loop_
_entity_poly.entity_id
_entity_poly.type
_entity_poly.pdbx_seq_one_letter_code
_entity_poly.pdbx_strand_id
1 'polypeptide(L)'
;MAMPADPRAVDATDRILQEITAVGQRLEAMDLKISDLSMASVSIRTDIACFREKVTDLDQHLTTVEEHVEMVPEHDAELRTIQAKITDLEDRSWRDNVRFFGIPEHKEGTDIKAFLKSLLPELTGLFTTAQVPESAQDRPSS
;
A
#
# COMPACT_ATOMS: atom_id res chain seq x y z
N MET A 1 -93.41 34.44 -16.65
CA MET A 1 -92.89 35.66 -16.00
C MET A 1 -91.79 35.20 -15.05
N ALA A 2 -90.54 35.16 -15.51
CA ALA A 2 -89.41 34.70 -14.70
C ALA A 2 -88.94 35.87 -13.82
N MET A 3 -88.83 35.66 -12.51
CA MET A 3 -88.25 36.65 -11.62
C MET A 3 -86.78 36.91 -12.01
N PRO A 4 -86.32 38.16 -12.09
CA PRO A 4 -84.91 38.45 -12.30
C PRO A 4 -84.12 37.97 -11.08
N ALA A 5 -83.06 37.19 -11.32
CA ALA A 5 -82.14 36.74 -10.28
C ALA A 5 -81.49 37.96 -9.58
N ASP A 6 -81.33 37.88 -8.26
CA ASP A 6 -80.70 38.94 -7.46
C ASP A 6 -79.22 39.09 -7.88
N PRO A 7 -78.81 40.24 -8.46
CA PRO A 7 -77.45 40.45 -8.94
C PRO A 7 -76.38 40.34 -7.84
N ARG A 8 -76.73 40.52 -6.56
CA ARG A 8 -75.80 40.33 -5.44
C ARG A 8 -75.47 38.86 -5.20
N ALA A 9 -76.40 37.96 -5.47
CA ALA A 9 -76.17 36.52 -5.34
C ALA A 9 -75.22 36.00 -6.44
N VAL A 10 -75.33 36.58 -7.65
CA VAL A 10 -74.47 36.23 -8.79
C VAL A 10 -73.01 36.65 -8.57
N ASP A 11 -72.78 37.85 -8.03
CA ASP A 11 -71.43 38.35 -7.71
C ASP A 11 -70.72 37.51 -6.62
N ALA A 12 -71.48 37.06 -5.61
CA ALA A 12 -70.96 36.17 -4.57
C ALA A 12 -70.56 34.79 -5.14
N THR A 13 -71.35 34.24 -6.07
CA THR A 13 -71.01 32.98 -6.73
C THR A 13 -69.78 33.09 -7.64
N ASP A 14 -69.61 34.19 -8.37
CA ASP A 14 -68.44 34.42 -9.22
C ASP A 14 -67.15 34.54 -8.40
N ARG A 15 -67.23 35.21 -7.25
CA ARG A 15 -66.09 35.32 -6.32
C ARG A 15 -65.67 33.96 -5.74
N ILE A 16 -66.64 33.13 -5.34
CA ILE A 16 -66.37 31.77 -4.86
C ILE A 16 -65.73 30.93 -5.97
N LEU A 17 -66.23 31.03 -7.20
CA LEU A 17 -65.67 30.32 -8.35
C LEU A 17 -64.21 30.70 -8.59
N GLN A 18 -63.90 32.00 -8.53
CA GLN A 18 -62.53 32.50 -8.68
C GLN A 18 -61.58 31.96 -7.59
N GLU A 19 -62.03 31.92 -6.34
CA GLU A 19 -61.25 31.35 -5.23
C GLU A 19 -61.03 29.83 -5.41
N ILE A 20 -62.04 29.09 -5.85
CA ILE A 20 -61.92 27.66 -6.18
C ILE A 20 -60.90 27.44 -7.30
N THR A 21 -60.95 28.24 -8.37
CA THR A 21 -59.96 28.15 -9.46
C THR A 21 -58.54 28.45 -8.96
N ALA A 22 -58.36 29.48 -8.13
CA ALA A 22 -57.06 29.82 -7.57
C ALA A 22 -56.51 28.72 -6.64
N VAL A 23 -57.38 28.08 -5.85
CA VAL A 23 -57.02 26.91 -5.03
C VAL A 23 -56.63 25.73 -5.90
N GLY A 24 -57.38 25.46 -6.98
CA GLY A 24 -57.06 24.40 -7.95
C GLY A 24 -55.68 24.57 -8.57
N GLN A 25 -55.34 25.78 -9.02
CA GLN A 25 -54.01 26.09 -9.56
C GLN A 25 -52.88 25.89 -8.52
N ARG A 26 -53.13 26.26 -7.26
CA ARG A 26 -52.16 26.03 -6.18
C ARG A 26 -51.97 24.55 -5.88
N LEU A 27 -53.04 23.74 -5.98
CA LEU A 27 -52.98 22.30 -5.80
C LEU A 27 -52.13 21.65 -6.89
N GLU A 28 -52.36 21.98 -8.16
CA GLU A 28 -51.55 21.50 -9.29
C GLU A 28 -50.06 21.87 -9.13
N ALA A 29 -49.78 23.11 -8.70
CA ALA A 29 -48.41 23.54 -8.44
C ALA A 29 -47.75 22.80 -7.28
N MET A 30 -48.51 22.42 -6.25
CA MET A 30 -48.00 21.59 -5.15
C MET A 30 -47.75 20.15 -5.61
N ASP A 31 -48.62 19.57 -6.43
CA ASP A 31 -48.45 18.22 -6.97
C ASP A 31 -47.15 18.10 -7.78
N LEU A 32 -46.84 19.10 -8.62
CA LEU A 32 -45.58 19.17 -9.35
C LEU A 32 -44.37 19.20 -8.39
N LYS A 33 -44.40 20.05 -7.37
CA LYS A 33 -43.31 20.13 -6.38
C LYS A 33 -43.15 18.83 -5.57
N ILE A 34 -44.25 18.16 -5.24
CA ILE A 34 -44.23 16.87 -4.54
C ILE A 34 -43.60 15.81 -5.45
N SER A 35 -43.93 15.82 -6.74
CA SER A 35 -43.32 14.93 -7.73
C SER A 35 -41.80 15.16 -7.83
N ASP A 36 -41.36 16.42 -7.92
CA ASP A 36 -39.93 16.77 -7.96
C ASP A 36 -39.19 16.32 -6.70
N LEU A 37 -39.77 16.57 -5.52
CA LEU A 37 -39.20 16.12 -4.25
C LEU A 37 -39.14 14.59 -4.16
N SER A 38 -40.15 13.90 -4.69
CA SER A 38 -40.17 12.43 -4.75
C SER A 38 -39.02 11.91 -5.61
N MET A 39 -38.80 12.48 -6.79
CA MET A 39 -37.69 12.12 -7.67
C MET A 39 -36.33 12.39 -7.01
N ALA A 40 -36.15 13.56 -6.39
CA ALA A 40 -34.93 13.89 -5.66
C ALA A 40 -34.68 12.93 -4.49
N SER A 41 -35.74 12.55 -3.76
CA SER A 41 -35.66 11.57 -2.66
C SER A 41 -35.23 10.18 -3.14
N VAL A 42 -35.67 9.75 -4.33
CA VAL A 42 -35.23 8.49 -4.94
C VAL A 42 -33.76 8.57 -5.34
N SER A 43 -33.34 9.68 -5.98
CA SER A 43 -31.93 9.89 -6.34
C SER A 43 -31.01 9.81 -5.13
N ILE A 44 -31.33 10.53 -4.06
CA ILE A 44 -30.54 10.52 -2.81
C ILE A 44 -30.47 9.12 -2.20
N ARG A 45 -31.57 8.36 -2.22
CA ARG A 45 -31.57 6.98 -1.72
C ARG A 45 -30.64 6.08 -2.51
N THR A 46 -30.60 6.23 -3.83
CA THR A 46 -29.68 5.49 -4.71
C THR A 46 -28.23 5.86 -4.42
N ASP A 47 -27.92 7.15 -4.29
CA ASP A 47 -26.58 7.62 -3.98
C ASP A 47 -26.10 7.11 -2.61
N ILE A 48 -26.97 7.14 -1.59
CA ILE A 48 -26.68 6.58 -0.26
C ILE A 48 -26.39 5.08 -0.35
N ALA A 49 -27.14 4.32 -1.14
CA ALA A 49 -26.89 2.89 -1.33
C ALA A 49 -25.53 2.64 -1.98
N CYS A 50 -25.16 3.40 -3.00
CA CYS A 50 -23.85 3.32 -3.64
C CYS A 50 -22.71 3.69 -2.67
N PHE A 51 -22.86 4.76 -1.88
CA PHE A 51 -21.84 5.12 -0.90
C PHE A 51 -21.71 4.07 0.19
N ARG A 52 -22.79 3.43 0.62
CA ARG A 52 -22.73 2.34 1.59
C ARG A 52 -21.93 1.14 1.08
N GLU A 53 -22.10 0.80 -0.20
CA GLU A 53 -21.31 -0.26 -0.84
C GLU A 53 -19.82 0.11 -0.87
N LYS A 54 -19.48 1.33 -1.29
CA LYS A 54 -18.09 1.82 -1.30
C LYS A 54 -17.45 1.85 0.07
N VAL A 55 -18.19 2.25 1.10
CA VAL A 55 -17.70 2.21 2.49
C VAL A 55 -17.41 0.77 2.91
N THR A 56 -18.28 -0.17 2.54
CA THR A 56 -18.07 -1.59 2.86
C THR A 56 -16.82 -2.16 2.16
N ASP A 57 -16.58 -1.79 0.90
CA ASP A 57 -15.37 -2.16 0.15
C ASP A 57 -14.10 -1.55 0.78
N LEU A 58 -14.15 -0.27 1.14
CA LEU A 58 -13.04 0.40 1.82
C LEU A 58 -12.74 -0.22 3.19
N ASP A 59 -13.75 -0.60 3.97
CA ASP A 59 -13.56 -1.25 5.26
C ASP A 59 -12.87 -2.62 5.10
N GLN A 60 -13.23 -3.39 4.07
CA GLN A 60 -12.55 -4.66 3.75
C GLN A 60 -11.10 -4.42 3.36
N HIS A 61 -10.85 -3.44 2.48
CA HIS A 61 -9.50 -3.11 2.03
C HIS A 61 -8.64 -2.57 3.18
N LEU A 62 -9.23 -1.81 4.11
CA LEU A 62 -8.56 -1.34 5.32
C LEU A 62 -8.17 -2.51 6.21
N THR A 63 -9.08 -3.47 6.44
CA THR A 63 -8.80 -4.67 7.24
C THR A 63 -7.60 -5.44 6.68
N THR A 64 -7.56 -5.64 5.37
CA THR A 64 -6.42 -6.28 4.70
C THR A 64 -5.12 -5.48 4.84
N VAL A 65 -5.18 -4.14 4.76
CA VAL A 65 -3.99 -3.30 4.95
C VAL A 65 -3.50 -3.36 6.39
N GLU A 66 -4.41 -3.35 7.37
CA GLU A 66 -4.08 -3.49 8.79
C GLU A 66 -3.39 -4.82 9.08
N GLU A 67 -3.90 -5.93 8.56
CA GLU A 67 -3.23 -7.25 8.65
C GLU A 67 -1.81 -7.23 8.09
N HIS A 68 -1.60 -6.61 6.91
CA HIS A 68 -0.26 -6.50 6.33
C HIS A 68 0.69 -5.64 7.18
N VAL A 69 0.19 -4.55 7.76
CA VAL A 69 0.97 -3.67 8.63
C VAL A 69 1.37 -4.40 9.91
N GLU A 70 0.49 -5.23 10.48
CA GLU A 70 0.79 -6.05 11.65
C GLU A 70 1.89 -7.10 11.37
N MET A 71 2.04 -7.58 10.13
CA MET A 71 3.10 -8.52 9.75
C MET A 71 4.47 -7.85 9.51
N VAL A 72 4.54 -6.54 9.27
CA VAL A 72 5.81 -5.80 9.05
C VAL A 72 6.85 -6.04 10.17
N PRO A 73 6.53 -5.91 11.47
CA PRO A 73 7.52 -6.13 12.53
C PRO A 73 8.04 -7.56 12.59
N GLU A 74 7.21 -8.57 12.24
CA GLU A 74 7.63 -9.96 12.18
C GLU A 74 8.64 -10.17 11.05
N HIS A 75 8.32 -9.71 9.83
CA HIS A 75 9.24 -9.76 8.70
C HIS A 75 10.55 -9.00 8.97
N ASP A 76 10.49 -7.84 9.64
CA ASP A 76 11.69 -7.09 10.04
C ASP A 76 12.56 -7.89 11.02
N ALA A 77 11.96 -8.61 11.97
CA ALA A 77 12.68 -9.45 12.91
C ALA A 77 13.34 -10.66 12.20
N GLU A 78 12.64 -11.27 11.25
CA GLU A 78 13.18 -12.35 10.42
C GLU A 78 14.35 -11.87 9.56
N LEU A 79 14.21 -10.71 8.91
CA LEU A 79 15.27 -10.09 8.11
C LEU A 79 16.51 -9.81 8.96
N ARG A 80 16.36 -9.25 10.16
CA ARG A 80 17.48 -9.04 11.09
C ARG A 80 18.17 -10.35 11.46
N THR A 81 17.39 -11.40 11.69
CA THR A 81 17.92 -12.73 12.01
C THR A 81 18.71 -13.32 10.85
N ILE A 82 18.17 -13.23 9.64
CA ILE A 82 18.84 -13.68 8.42
C ILE A 82 20.13 -12.88 8.20
N GLN A 83 20.08 -11.56 8.36
CA GLN A 83 21.24 -10.70 8.21
C GLN A 83 22.34 -11.05 9.21
N ALA A 84 21.99 -11.29 10.49
CA ALA A 84 22.95 -11.74 11.49
C ALA A 84 23.60 -13.10 11.13
N LYS A 85 22.81 -14.05 10.58
CA LYS A 85 23.33 -15.33 10.09
C LYS A 85 24.28 -15.17 8.91
N ILE A 86 23.97 -14.28 7.97
CA ILE A 86 24.85 -13.98 6.84
C ILE A 86 26.17 -13.42 7.34
N THR A 87 26.13 -12.44 8.25
CA THR A 87 27.35 -11.86 8.83
C THR A 87 28.18 -12.91 9.57
N ASP A 88 27.58 -13.79 10.38
CA ASP A 88 28.34 -14.89 11.02
C ASP A 88 28.97 -15.83 9.99
N LEU A 89 28.26 -16.18 8.92
CA LEU A 89 28.79 -17.03 7.85
C LEU A 89 29.95 -16.35 7.10
N GLU A 90 29.85 -15.05 6.84
CA GLU A 90 30.92 -14.26 6.22
C GLU A 90 32.15 -14.20 7.14
N ASP A 91 31.96 -13.91 8.43
CA ASP A 91 33.04 -13.87 9.42
C ASP A 91 33.71 -15.24 9.58
N ARG A 92 32.94 -16.33 9.57
CA ARG A 92 33.46 -17.70 9.56
C ARG A 92 34.26 -18.00 8.31
N SER A 93 33.76 -17.56 7.16
CA SER A 93 34.46 -17.74 5.89
C SER A 93 35.79 -17.00 5.86
N TRP A 94 35.90 -15.85 6.53
CA TRP A 94 37.13 -15.05 6.55
C TRP A 94 38.08 -15.37 7.69
N ARG A 95 37.61 -15.97 8.78
CA ARG A 95 38.41 -16.24 9.98
C ARG A 95 39.72 -16.98 9.71
N ASP A 96 39.68 -17.96 8.80
CA ASP A 96 40.85 -18.78 8.46
C ASP A 96 41.58 -18.28 7.20
N ASN A 97 41.13 -17.16 6.61
CA ASN A 97 41.74 -16.57 5.44
C ASN A 97 42.76 -15.50 5.84
N VAL A 98 44.03 -15.75 5.53
CA VAL A 98 45.11 -14.77 5.69
C VAL A 98 45.36 -14.05 4.37
N ARG A 99 45.48 -12.71 4.41
CA ARG A 99 45.89 -11.91 3.25
C ARG A 99 47.35 -11.50 3.39
N PHE A 100 48.15 -11.83 2.39
CA PHE A 100 49.54 -11.38 2.30
C PHE A 100 49.60 -10.13 1.40
N PHE A 101 50.18 -9.05 1.90
CA PHE A 101 50.37 -7.82 1.15
C PHE A 101 51.86 -7.64 0.81
N GLY A 102 52.16 -7.10 -0.37
CA GLY A 102 53.54 -6.82 -0.81
C GLY A 102 54.29 -8.01 -1.41
N ILE A 103 53.58 -9.09 -1.77
CA ILE A 103 54.15 -10.15 -2.61
C ILE A 103 54.24 -9.60 -4.05
N PRO A 104 55.44 -9.55 -4.67
CA PRO A 104 55.56 -9.08 -6.04
C PRO A 104 54.87 -10.06 -7.00
N GLU A 105 54.05 -9.53 -7.91
CA GLU A 105 53.37 -10.32 -8.93
C GLU A 105 54.36 -11.20 -9.71
N HIS A 106 53.94 -12.43 -10.02
CA HIS A 106 54.73 -13.45 -10.73
C HIS A 106 55.90 -14.08 -9.98
N LYS A 107 56.18 -13.74 -8.72
CA LYS A 107 57.14 -14.51 -7.88
C LYS A 107 56.63 -15.89 -7.47
N GLU A 108 55.32 -16.09 -7.51
CA GLU A 108 54.63 -17.34 -7.15
C GLU A 108 54.76 -18.42 -8.24
N GLY A 109 55.08 -18.04 -9.48
CA GLY A 109 55.15 -18.97 -10.61
C GLY A 109 53.79 -19.62 -10.93
N THR A 110 53.78 -20.91 -11.22
CA THR A 110 52.57 -21.67 -11.63
C THR A 110 51.79 -22.26 -10.44
N ASP A 111 52.38 -22.34 -9.24
CA ASP A 111 51.77 -22.97 -8.06
C ASP A 111 51.98 -22.15 -6.77
N ILE A 112 50.96 -21.35 -6.44
CA ILE A 112 50.89 -20.47 -5.27
C ILE A 112 51.05 -21.26 -3.97
N LYS A 113 50.54 -22.50 -3.90
CA LYS A 113 50.64 -23.33 -2.68
C LYS A 113 52.07 -23.78 -2.44
N ALA A 114 52.82 -24.09 -3.49
CA ALA A 114 54.23 -24.46 -3.39
C ALA A 114 55.09 -23.27 -2.93
N PHE A 115 54.83 -22.08 -3.46
CA PHE A 115 55.50 -20.84 -3.04
C PHE A 115 55.25 -20.51 -1.56
N LEU A 116 54.01 -20.58 -1.09
CA LEU A 116 53.70 -20.34 0.32
C LEU A 116 54.40 -21.34 1.26
N LYS A 117 54.56 -22.61 0.84
CA LYS A 117 55.30 -23.61 1.63
C LYS A 117 56.78 -23.27 1.80
N SER A 118 57.42 -22.61 0.82
CA SER A 118 58.81 -22.16 0.96
C SER A 118 58.93 -20.84 1.72
N LEU A 119 57.95 -19.95 1.56
CA LEU A 119 57.97 -18.61 2.16
C LEU A 119 57.64 -18.60 3.66
N LEU A 120 56.67 -19.42 4.10
CA LEU A 120 56.23 -19.44 5.50
C LEU A 120 57.36 -19.81 6.49
N PRO A 121 58.18 -20.84 6.25
CA PRO A 121 59.30 -21.16 7.13
C PRO A 121 60.37 -20.07 7.16
N GLU A 122 60.61 -19.39 6.02
CA GLU A 122 61.61 -18.32 5.89
C GLU A 122 61.19 -17.06 6.69
N LEU A 123 59.90 -16.72 6.70
CA LEU A 123 59.38 -15.56 7.43
C LEU A 123 59.21 -15.81 8.93
N THR A 124 58.86 -17.03 9.34
CA THR A 124 58.47 -17.30 10.73
C THR A 124 59.60 -17.85 11.58
N GLY A 125 60.67 -18.41 10.99
CA GLY A 125 61.84 -18.94 11.68
C GLY A 125 61.58 -20.06 12.72
N LEU A 126 60.33 -20.49 12.90
CA LEU A 126 59.86 -21.26 14.06
C LEU A 126 58.98 -22.47 13.72
N PHE A 127 58.51 -22.62 12.48
CA PHE A 127 57.56 -23.68 12.12
C PHE A 127 58.13 -24.60 11.02
N THR A 128 58.64 -25.77 11.43
CA THR A 128 59.08 -26.86 10.53
C THR A 128 57.90 -27.64 9.94
N THR A 129 56.66 -27.38 10.36
CA THR A 129 55.47 -28.07 9.87
C THR A 129 54.34 -27.09 9.58
N ALA A 130 54.51 -26.22 8.57
CA ALA A 130 53.40 -25.42 8.08
C ALA A 130 52.40 -26.34 7.35
N GLN A 131 51.17 -26.45 7.88
CA GLN A 131 50.08 -27.12 7.16
C GLN A 131 49.79 -26.38 5.85
N VAL A 132 49.50 -27.15 4.81
CA VAL A 132 49.23 -26.61 3.47
C VAL A 132 47.91 -25.82 3.52
N PRO A 133 47.87 -24.57 3.01
CA PRO A 133 46.61 -23.85 2.88
C PRO A 133 45.65 -24.63 1.98
N GLU A 134 44.39 -24.72 2.41
CA GLU A 134 43.33 -25.46 1.73
C GLU A 134 43.09 -24.89 0.31
N SER A 135 43.17 -23.57 0.17
CA SER A 135 43.15 -22.85 -1.10
C SER A 135 44.02 -21.59 -1.02
N ALA A 136 44.64 -21.23 -2.14
CA ALA A 136 45.40 -20.00 -2.28
C ALA A 136 45.07 -19.40 -3.65
N GLN A 137 44.70 -18.13 -3.67
CA GLN A 137 44.27 -17.42 -4.87
C GLN A 137 44.76 -15.99 -4.81
N ASP A 138 45.30 -15.51 -5.92
CA ASP A 138 45.62 -14.10 -6.09
C ASP A 138 44.33 -13.30 -6.27
N ARG A 139 44.22 -12.16 -5.59
CA ARG A 139 43.06 -11.27 -5.72
C ARG A 139 43.54 -9.94 -6.28
N PRO A 140 43.00 -9.47 -7.42
CA PRO A 140 43.40 -8.19 -7.98
C PRO A 140 43.13 -7.07 -6.98
N SER A 141 44.13 -6.20 -6.78
CA SER A 141 43.99 -4.99 -5.99
C SER A 141 42.91 -4.10 -6.63
N SER A 142 41.77 -3.98 -5.96
CA SER A 142 40.72 -2.99 -6.30
C SER A 142 41.16 -1.58 -5.94
#